data_AF-A0A7L4CNS0-F1
#
_entry.id   AF-A0A7L4CNS0-F1
#
_cell.length_a   1.000
_cell.length_b   1.000
_cell.length_c   1.000
_cell.angle_alpha   90.00
_cell.angle_beta   90.00
_cell.angle_gamma   90.00
#
_symmetry.space_group_name_H-M   'P 1'
#
loop_
_entity.id
_entity.type
_entity.pdbx_description
1 polymer ?
#
loop_
_entity_poly.entity_id
_entity_poly.type
_entity_poly.pdbx_seq_one_letter_code
_entity_poly.pdbx_strand_id
1 'polypeptide(L)'
;GTSGEAHFRNRRGILELAGAIRCTTGRSPFAYLRYGCYCGLGGRGWPKDRVDWCCFHHDCCYGKAEQAGCHPKTESYHWECEDHAAVC
;
A
#
# COMPACT_ATOMS: atom_id res chain seq x y z
N GLY A 1 9.85 -6.99 -38.92
CA GLY A 1 10.32 -7.59 -37.66
C GLY A 1 9.73 -6.78 -36.53
N THR A 2 8.93 -7.43 -35.67
CA THR A 2 8.19 -6.81 -34.57
C THR A 2 9.11 -6.55 -33.39
N SER A 3 9.46 -5.29 -33.10
CA SER A 3 9.97 -4.91 -31.78
C SER A 3 8.77 -4.65 -30.88
N GLY A 4 8.37 -5.67 -30.13
CA GLY A 4 7.47 -5.51 -29.01
C GLY A 4 8.21 -4.82 -27.87
N GLU A 5 7.98 -3.52 -27.70
CA GLU A 5 8.22 -2.88 -26.41
C GLU A 5 7.30 -3.57 -25.38
N ALA A 6 7.91 -4.38 -24.53
CA ALA A 6 7.27 -4.81 -23.31
C ALA A 6 7.02 -3.55 -22.46
N HIS A 7 5.86 -2.93 -22.62
CA HIS A 7 5.31 -2.01 -21.64
C HIS A 7 5.20 -2.77 -20.33
N PHE A 8 6.21 -2.62 -19.49
CA PHE A 8 6.24 -3.13 -18.13
C PHE A 8 5.05 -2.50 -17.41
N ARG A 9 3.97 -3.27 -17.31
CA ARG A 9 2.71 -2.90 -16.64
C ARG A 9 3.02 -2.65 -15.18
N ASN A 10 3.43 -1.43 -14.92
CA ASN A 10 3.82 -0.97 -13.63
C ASN A 10 2.56 -0.69 -12.82
N ARG A 11 2.04 -1.75 -12.21
CA ARG A 11 1.04 -1.67 -11.15
C ARG A 11 1.75 -1.21 -9.87
N ARG A 12 2.23 0.04 -9.84
CA ARG A 12 3.02 0.56 -8.73
C ARG A 12 2.14 1.38 -7.78
N GLY A 13 1.14 0.77 -7.15
CA GLY A 13 0.48 1.40 -5.99
C GLY A 13 0.95 0.75 -4.69
N ILE A 14 0.97 -0.58 -4.71
CA ILE A 14 1.40 -1.41 -3.58
C ILE A 14 2.92 -1.33 -3.35
N LEU A 15 3.73 -1.08 -4.40
CA LEU A 15 5.18 -0.98 -4.25
C LEU A 15 5.58 0.29 -3.48
N GLU A 16 4.87 1.38 -3.71
CA GLU A 16 5.03 2.69 -3.10
C GLU A 16 4.60 2.62 -1.64
N LEU A 17 3.46 1.95 -1.37
CA LEU A 17 3.05 1.64 0.00
C LEU A 17 4.12 0.81 0.73
N ALA A 18 4.69 -0.21 0.09
CA ALA A 18 5.76 -1.01 0.67
C ALA A 18 7.01 -0.15 0.96
N GLY A 19 7.35 0.75 0.04
CA GLY A 19 8.44 1.71 0.24
C GLY A 19 8.19 2.64 1.43
N ALA A 20 7.00 3.23 1.53
CA ALA A 20 6.60 4.14 2.61
C ALA A 20 6.60 3.44 3.98
N ILE A 21 6.10 2.19 4.06
CA ILE A 21 6.17 1.38 5.28
C ILE A 21 7.62 1.16 5.70
N ARG A 22 8.50 0.80 4.75
CA ARG A 22 9.91 0.57 5.04
C ARG A 22 10.59 1.84 5.53
N CYS A 23 10.33 2.99 4.89
CA CYS A 23 10.86 4.30 5.28
C CYS A 23 10.43 4.69 6.70
N THR A 24 9.13 4.61 7.00
CA THR A 24 8.55 5.16 8.24
C THR A 24 8.71 4.25 9.46
N THR A 25 8.76 2.94 9.25
CA THR A 25 8.80 1.97 10.36
C THR A 25 10.16 1.28 10.51
N GLY A 26 11.03 1.36 9.51
CA GLY A 26 12.27 0.58 9.41
C GLY A 26 12.05 -0.93 9.26
N ARG A 27 10.78 -1.39 9.18
CA ARG A 27 10.43 -2.81 9.10
C ARG A 27 10.24 -3.24 7.65
N SER A 28 10.46 -4.53 7.41
CA SER A 28 10.12 -5.15 6.14
C SER A 28 8.60 -5.08 5.91
N PRO A 29 8.12 -4.59 4.75
CA PRO A 29 6.69 -4.56 4.43
C PRO A 29 6.02 -5.94 4.49
N PHE A 30 6.80 -7.00 4.26
CA PHE A 30 6.34 -8.38 4.40
C PHE A 30 5.87 -8.73 5.82
N ALA A 31 6.32 -8.00 6.86
CA ALA A 31 5.84 -8.20 8.23
C ALA A 31 4.35 -7.85 8.40
N TYR A 32 3.81 -7.04 7.50
CA TYR A 32 2.41 -6.62 7.49
C TYR A 32 1.57 -7.43 6.49
N LEU A 33 2.19 -8.33 5.72
CA LEU A 33 1.47 -9.18 4.78
C LEU A 33 0.71 -10.27 5.55
N ARG A 34 -0.62 -10.22 5.52
CA ARG A 34 -1.52 -11.16 6.22
C ARG A 34 -1.34 -11.12 7.74
N TYR A 35 -1.07 -9.94 8.29
CA TYR A 35 -1.03 -9.71 9.73
C TYR A 35 -2.42 -9.34 10.25
N GLY A 36 -2.80 -9.92 11.41
CA GLY A 36 -4.07 -9.60 12.05
C GLY A 36 -5.29 -9.95 11.20
N CYS A 37 -6.33 -9.14 11.30
CA CYS A 37 -7.60 -9.29 10.60
C CYS A 37 -7.69 -8.41 9.33
N TYR A 38 -6.91 -7.33 9.26
CA TYR A 38 -7.04 -6.29 8.22
C TYR A 38 -5.76 -6.03 7.42
N CYS A 39 -4.55 -6.34 7.93
CA CYS A 39 -3.35 -6.12 7.12
C CYS A 39 -3.21 -7.20 6.03
N GLY A 40 -3.82 -6.98 4.87
CA GLY A 40 -3.80 -7.92 3.75
C GLY A 40 -4.92 -7.70 2.74
N LEU A 41 -5.23 -8.74 1.95
CA LEU A 41 -6.37 -8.70 1.03
C LEU A 41 -7.67 -8.97 1.79
N GLY A 42 -8.50 -7.93 1.92
CA GLY A 42 -9.78 -7.97 2.62
C GLY A 42 -9.62 -7.75 4.13
N GLY A 43 -10.69 -7.97 4.89
CA GLY A 43 -10.64 -7.95 6.35
C GLY A 43 -12.03 -8.05 6.96
N ARG A 44 -12.14 -8.78 8.08
CA ARG A 44 -13.40 -8.93 8.83
C ARG A 44 -13.14 -9.16 10.31
N GLY A 45 -14.06 -8.70 11.15
CA GLY A 45 -14.00 -8.89 12.60
C GLY A 45 -13.41 -7.68 13.33
N TRP A 46 -12.97 -7.89 14.57
CA TRP A 46 -12.36 -6.83 15.38
C TRP A 46 -10.84 -6.79 15.18
N PRO A 47 -10.23 -5.60 15.02
CA PRO A 47 -8.78 -5.49 14.88
C PRO A 47 -8.04 -6.06 16.09
N LYS A 48 -7.00 -6.85 15.82
CA LYS A 48 -6.21 -7.58 16.83
C LYS A 48 -5.44 -6.65 17.76
N ASP A 49 -4.82 -5.61 17.22
CA ASP A 49 -3.98 -4.65 17.96
C ASP A 49 -3.90 -3.30 17.23
N ARG A 50 -3.04 -2.41 17.72
CA ARG A 50 -2.86 -1.06 17.14
C ARG A 50 -2.38 -1.08 15.69
N VAL A 51 -1.56 -2.06 15.30
CA VAL A 51 -1.09 -2.18 13.91
C VAL A 51 -2.25 -2.60 13.01
N ASP A 52 -3.07 -3.54 13.47
CA ASP A 52 -4.25 -4.00 12.73
C ASP A 52 -5.31 -2.88 12.58
N TRP A 53 -5.40 -1.99 13.58
CA TRP A 53 -6.21 -0.76 13.47
C TRP A 53 -5.70 0.19 12.39
N CYS A 54 -4.38 0.34 12.21
CA CYS A 54 -3.84 1.13 11.10
C CYS A 54 -4.24 0.54 9.75
N CYS A 55 -4.22 -0.80 9.61
CA CYS A 55 -4.64 -1.48 8.39
C CYS A 55 -6.14 -1.32 8.13
N PHE A 56 -6.99 -1.42 9.16
CA PHE A 56 -8.42 -1.13 9.04
C PHE A 56 -8.68 0.29 8.50
N HIS A 57 -8.00 1.30 9.06
CA HIS A 57 -8.14 2.68 8.59
C HIS A 57 -7.58 2.88 7.18
N HIS A 58 -6.49 2.18 6.84
CA HIS A 58 -5.92 2.20 5.51
C HIS A 58 -6.88 1.60 4.46
N ASP A 59 -7.52 0.48 4.75
CA ASP A 59 -8.56 -0.11 3.90
C ASP A 59 -9.74 0.84 3.70
N CYS A 60 -10.14 1.56 4.75
CA CYS A 60 -11.16 2.61 4.64
C CYS A 60 -10.72 3.76 3.72
N CYS A 61 -9.46 4.17 3.81
CA CYS A 61 -8.88 5.20 2.93
C CYS A 61 -8.89 4.75 1.46
N TYR A 62 -8.44 3.51 1.19
CA TYR A 62 -8.48 2.93 -0.15
C TYR A 62 -9.90 2.81 -0.68
N GLY A 63 -10.87 2.40 0.14
CA GLY A 63 -12.28 2.34 -0.25
C GLY A 63 -12.84 3.71 -0.65
N LYS A 64 -12.45 4.79 0.05
CA LYS A 64 -12.83 6.16 -0.32
C LYS A 64 -12.17 6.61 -1.62
N ALA A 65 -10.90 6.27 -1.83
CA ALA A 65 -10.20 6.58 -3.07
C ALA A 65 -10.81 5.83 -4.26
N GLU A 66 -11.17 4.55 -4.10
CA GLU A 66 -11.88 3.76 -5.11
C GLU A 66 -13.26 4.37 -5.43
N GLN A 67 -14.01 4.85 -4.42
CA GLN A 67 -15.27 5.57 -4.62
C GLN A 67 -15.10 6.90 -5.36
N ALA A 68 -13.94 7.55 -5.22
CA ALA A 68 -13.58 8.76 -5.96
C ALA A 68 -13.06 8.47 -7.38
N GLY A 69 -12.98 7.20 -7.79
CA GLY A 69 -12.52 6.76 -9.10
C GLY A 69 -11.01 6.53 -9.23
N CYS A 70 -10.27 6.58 -8.12
CA CYS A 70 -8.84 6.26 -8.09
C CYS A 70 -8.61 4.75 -8.07
N HIS A 71 -7.41 4.31 -8.46
CA HIS A 71 -7.02 2.89 -8.44
C HIS A 71 -5.86 2.65 -7.47
N PRO A 72 -6.04 2.82 -6.15
CA PRO A 72 -4.95 2.95 -5.16
C PRO A 72 -4.03 1.71 -5.08
N LYS A 73 -4.50 0.54 -5.51
CA LYS A 73 -3.70 -0.70 -5.54
C LYS A 73 -2.76 -0.81 -6.74
N THR A 74 -3.02 -0.06 -7.82
CA THR A 74 -2.31 -0.20 -9.10
C THR A 74 -1.74 1.10 -9.65
N GLU A 75 -2.32 2.23 -9.27
CA GLU A 75 -1.92 3.56 -9.70
C GLU A 75 -0.67 4.02 -8.96
N SER A 76 0.28 4.56 -9.72
CA SER A 76 1.56 5.02 -9.19
C SER A 76 1.57 6.48 -8.83
N TYR A 77 2.23 6.78 -7.72
CA TYR A 77 2.40 8.13 -7.20
C TYR A 77 3.87 8.37 -6.85
N HIS A 78 4.30 9.61 -7.00
CA HIS A 78 5.61 10.05 -6.54
C HIS A 78 5.57 10.28 -5.03
N TRP A 79 6.66 9.95 -4.35
CA TRP A 79 6.87 10.24 -2.93
C TRP A 79 8.38 10.13 -2.63
N GLU A 80 8.82 10.78 -1.56
CA GLU A 80 10.20 10.78 -1.08
C GLU A 80 10.29 10.33 0.38
N CYS A 81 11.45 9.79 0.77
CA CYS A 81 11.74 9.42 2.14
C CYS A 81 12.71 10.44 2.75
N GLU A 82 12.20 11.33 3.58
CA GLU A 82 12.97 12.35 4.29
C GLU A 82 12.95 12.06 5.79
N ASP A 83 14.10 11.83 6.41
CA ASP A 83 14.22 11.61 7.86
C ASP A 83 13.23 10.58 8.47
N HIS A 84 13.01 9.46 7.76
CA HIS A 84 12.02 8.41 8.12
C HIS A 84 10.56 8.88 8.06
N ALA A 85 10.27 9.92 7.29
CA ALA A 85 8.93 10.34 6.93
C ALA A 85 8.71 10.13 5.43
N ALA A 86 7.53 9.60 5.07
CA ALA A 86 7.08 9.57 3.68
C ALA A 86 6.47 10.92 3.34
N VAL A 87 7.08 11.63 2.39
CA VAL A 87 6.64 12.92 1.87
C VAL A 87 6.04 12.70 0.49
N CYS A 88 4.76 13.04 0.31
CA CYS A 88 4.06 12.92 -0.97
C CYS A 88 4.29 14.13 -1.87
#